data_AF-A0A5P2XRP8-F1
#
_entry.id   AF-A0A5P2XRP8-F1
#
_cell.length_a   1.000
_cell.length_b   1.000
_cell.length_c   1.000
_cell.angle_alpha   90.00
_cell.angle_beta   90.00
_cell.angle_gamma   90.00
#
_symmetry.space_group_name_H-M   'P 1'
#
loop_
_entity.id
_entity.type
_entity.pdbx_description
1 polymer ?
#
loop_
_entity_poly.entity_id
_entity_poly.type
_entity_poly.pdbx_seq_one_letter_code
_entity_poly.pdbx_strand_id
1 'polypeptide(L)'
;MTTTRPPTPTPAPMGDLLRHFADLRDGTHAGHTERRDKEAAFARTTELLDAPARRALTEYDTQLLLGTGTLQATGLRRDQHGGSYATWRLTWPEQLRTGIPALCLHAYFGAGFHHPHLRGTTVADWPLNVFTHAQAAELLPTFRAIIAADLHNLVFQRDWRIVPALRTSP
;
A
#
# COMPACT_ATOMS: atom_id res chain seq x y z
N MET A 1 -39.08 -23.78 11.05
CA MET A 1 -37.86 -23.09 11.51
C MET A 1 -37.06 -22.71 10.27
N THR A 2 -37.10 -21.43 9.89
CA THR A 2 -36.39 -20.94 8.70
C THR A 2 -34.97 -20.56 9.14
N THR A 3 -33.99 -21.38 8.75
CA THR A 3 -32.58 -21.13 9.08
C THR A 3 -32.08 -19.95 8.26
N THR A 4 -32.04 -18.77 8.85
CA THR A 4 -31.44 -17.58 8.21
C THR A 4 -29.95 -17.81 8.06
N ARG A 5 -29.49 -18.03 6.83
CA ARG A 5 -28.05 -18.08 6.51
C ARG A 5 -27.40 -16.77 6.94
N PRO A 6 -26.30 -16.79 7.72
CA PRO A 6 -25.61 -15.55 8.07
C PRO A 6 -25.17 -14.82 6.79
N PRO A 7 -25.20 -13.48 6.78
CA PRO A 7 -24.78 -12.71 5.62
C PRO A 7 -23.32 -13.04 5.28
N THR A 8 -23.04 -13.23 3.99
CA THR A 8 -21.67 -13.38 3.51
C THR A 8 -20.88 -12.12 3.86
N PRO A 9 -19.67 -12.25 4.46
CA PRO A 9 -18.86 -11.08 4.77
C PRO A 9 -18.51 -10.33 3.48
N THR A 10 -18.58 -9.00 3.53
CA THR A 10 -18.17 -8.15 2.42
C THR A 10 -16.69 -8.40 2.10
N PRO A 11 -16.30 -8.60 0.82
CA PRO A 11 -14.90 -8.72 0.44
C PRO A 11 -14.08 -7.51 0.91
N ALA A 12 -12.86 -7.74 1.39
CA ALA A 12 -12.04 -6.70 2.04
C ALA A 12 -11.95 -5.38 1.25
N PRO A 13 -11.68 -5.35 -0.08
CA PRO A 13 -11.63 -4.08 -0.81
C PRO A 13 -12.93 -3.27 -0.76
N MET A 14 -14.08 -3.96 -0.79
CA MET A 14 -15.39 -3.31 -0.67
C MET A 14 -15.66 -2.88 0.78
N GLY A 15 -15.24 -3.69 1.76
CA GLY A 15 -15.34 -3.36 3.17
C GLY A 15 -14.52 -2.13 3.54
N ASP A 16 -13.34 -1.97 2.95
CA ASP A 16 -12.46 -0.81 3.11
C ASP A 16 -13.11 0.46 2.54
N LEU A 17 -13.68 0.38 1.33
CA LEU A 17 -14.44 1.48 0.73
C LEU A 17 -15.65 1.88 1.58
N LEU A 18 -16.39 0.91 2.14
CA LEU A 18 -17.53 1.22 3.02
C LEU A 18 -17.07 1.95 4.28
N ARG A 19 -15.97 1.53 4.91
CA ARG A 19 -15.40 2.25 6.07
C ARG A 19 -14.90 3.63 5.69
N HIS A 20 -14.25 3.75 4.55
CA HIS A 20 -13.75 5.02 4.02
C HIS A 20 -14.86 6.04 3.76
N PHE A 21 -15.94 5.61 3.11
CA PHE A 21 -17.08 6.49 2.85
C PHE A 21 -17.89 6.79 4.10
N ALA A 22 -17.93 5.88 5.09
CA ALA A 22 -18.49 6.18 6.40
C ALA A 22 -17.68 7.27 7.13
N ASP A 23 -16.35 7.16 7.14
CA ASP A 23 -15.42 8.17 7.67
C ASP A 23 -15.67 9.53 7.00
N LEU A 24 -15.85 9.58 5.67
CA LEU A 24 -16.20 10.81 4.94
C LEU A 24 -17.57 11.38 5.34
N ARG A 25 -18.61 10.53 5.37
CA ARG A 25 -19.98 10.94 5.75
C ARG A 25 -20.00 11.55 7.15
N ASP A 26 -19.29 10.93 8.08
CA ASP A 26 -19.33 11.29 9.50
C ASP A 26 -18.23 12.29 9.88
N GLY A 27 -17.33 12.64 8.94
CA GLY A 27 -16.19 13.51 9.20
C GLY A 27 -15.18 12.91 10.17
N THR A 28 -15.13 11.58 10.32
CA THR A 28 -14.29 10.86 11.28
C THR A 28 -13.13 10.13 10.61
N HIS A 29 -12.18 9.66 11.40
CA HIS A 29 -11.24 8.61 11.01
C HIS A 29 -10.92 7.75 12.21
N ALA A 30 -11.14 6.43 12.09
CA ALA A 30 -11.09 5.50 13.22
C ALA A 30 -11.98 5.92 14.41
N GLY A 31 -13.12 6.58 14.12
CA GLY A 31 -14.04 7.12 15.12
C GLY A 31 -13.61 8.45 15.74
N HIS A 32 -12.46 9.02 15.35
CA HIS A 32 -11.99 10.31 15.85
C HIS A 32 -12.41 11.46 14.93
N THR A 33 -12.83 12.59 15.49
CA THR A 33 -13.10 13.84 14.76
C THR A 33 -11.89 14.77 14.75
N GLU A 34 -11.14 14.82 15.86
CA GLU A 34 -9.99 15.69 16.05
C GLU A 34 -8.75 15.24 15.27
N ARG A 35 -8.08 16.20 14.60
CA ARG A 35 -6.94 15.91 13.72
C ARG A 35 -5.83 15.12 14.42
N ARG A 36 -5.49 15.51 15.66
CA ARG A 36 -4.44 14.86 16.46
C ARG A 36 -4.70 13.36 16.62
N ASP A 37 -5.94 12.99 16.94
CA ASP A 37 -6.28 11.60 17.22
C ASP A 37 -6.38 10.78 15.92
N LYS A 38 -6.83 11.41 14.82
CA LYS A 38 -6.77 10.81 13.48
C LYS A 38 -5.33 10.52 13.06
N GLU A 39 -4.40 11.44 13.30
CA GLU A 39 -2.98 11.24 13.00
C GLU A 39 -2.36 10.15 13.88
N ALA A 40 -2.76 10.06 15.16
CA ALA A 40 -2.35 8.97 16.04
C ALA A 40 -2.92 7.61 15.61
N ALA A 41 -4.12 7.58 15.04
CA ALA A 41 -4.68 6.37 14.42
C ALA A 41 -3.87 5.98 13.17
N PHE A 42 -3.55 6.93 12.30
CA PHE A 42 -2.73 6.67 11.12
C PHE A 42 -1.32 6.17 11.48
N ALA A 43 -0.69 6.70 12.52
CA ALA A 43 0.59 6.18 13.01
C ALA A 43 0.51 4.68 13.33
N ARG A 44 -0.51 4.26 14.09
CA ARG A 44 -0.79 2.84 14.39
C ARG A 44 -1.08 2.05 13.12
N THR A 45 -1.84 2.60 12.17
CA THR A 45 -2.05 1.98 10.87
C THR A 45 -0.72 1.69 10.18
N THR A 46 0.24 2.62 10.15
CA THR A 46 1.55 2.37 9.48
C THR A 46 2.34 1.22 10.10
N GLU A 47 2.22 1.00 11.42
CA GLU A 47 2.83 -0.15 12.11
C GLU A 47 2.17 -1.46 11.68
N LEU A 48 0.83 -1.48 11.58
CA LEU A 48 0.07 -2.66 11.14
C LEU A 48 0.40 -3.07 9.70
N LEU A 49 0.71 -2.11 8.82
CA LEU A 49 1.00 -2.37 7.41
C LEU A 49 2.41 -2.90 7.16
N ASP A 50 3.37 -2.73 8.09
CA ASP A 50 4.79 -3.00 7.81
C ASP A 50 5.03 -4.45 7.40
N ALA A 51 4.52 -5.41 8.18
CA ALA A 51 4.67 -6.83 7.87
C ALA A 51 4.04 -7.25 6.52
N PRO A 52 2.75 -6.95 6.22
CA PRO A 52 2.17 -7.32 4.93
C PRO A 52 2.78 -6.57 3.75
N ALA A 53 3.21 -5.30 3.91
CA ALA A 53 3.86 -4.53 2.85
C ALA A 53 5.22 -5.14 2.48
N ARG A 54 6.04 -5.48 3.49
CA ARG A 54 7.32 -6.18 3.28
C ARG A 54 7.12 -7.51 2.61
N ARG A 55 6.16 -8.31 3.10
CA ARG A 55 5.83 -9.61 2.49
C ARG A 55 5.51 -9.46 1.01
N ALA A 56 4.62 -8.53 0.64
CA ALA A 56 4.25 -8.34 -0.75
C ALA A 56 5.46 -7.98 -1.62
N LEU A 57 6.28 -7.01 -1.20
CA LEU A 57 7.48 -6.62 -1.96
C LEU A 57 8.52 -7.75 -2.06
N THR A 58 8.75 -8.50 -0.99
CA THR A 58 9.66 -9.66 -1.00
C THR A 58 9.20 -10.77 -1.94
N GLU A 59 7.88 -10.99 -2.08
CA GLU A 59 7.35 -11.94 -3.07
C GLU A 59 7.74 -11.53 -4.51
N TYR A 60 7.63 -10.25 -4.86
CA TYR A 60 8.05 -9.74 -6.17
C TYR A 60 9.56 -9.76 -6.35
N ASP A 61 10.32 -9.40 -5.32
CA ASP A 61 11.77 -9.48 -5.35
C ASP A 61 12.25 -10.91 -5.63
N THR A 62 11.71 -11.88 -4.89
CA THR A 62 12.07 -13.29 -5.04
C THR A 62 11.71 -13.83 -6.42
N GLN A 63 10.48 -13.58 -6.87
CA GLN A 63 9.94 -14.24 -8.07
C GLN A 63 10.35 -13.55 -9.38
N LEU A 64 10.46 -12.21 -9.39
CA LEU A 64 10.68 -11.44 -10.61
C LEU A 64 12.03 -10.73 -10.66
N LEU A 65 12.57 -10.35 -9.50
CA LEU A 65 13.87 -9.65 -9.40
C LEU A 65 15.01 -10.56 -8.96
N LEU A 66 14.76 -11.86 -8.79
CA LEU A 66 15.73 -12.90 -8.44
C LEU A 66 16.52 -12.59 -7.15
N GLY A 67 15.88 -11.93 -6.18
CA GLY A 67 16.50 -11.57 -4.90
C GLY A 67 17.59 -10.50 -5.00
N THR A 68 17.63 -9.75 -6.10
CA THR A 68 18.59 -8.64 -6.29
C THR A 68 18.08 -7.31 -5.72
N GLY A 69 16.83 -7.28 -5.26
CA GLY A 69 16.19 -6.09 -4.75
C GLY A 69 16.68 -5.68 -3.37
N THR A 70 16.68 -4.38 -3.13
CA THR A 70 16.88 -3.77 -1.81
C THR A 70 15.57 -3.13 -1.37
N LEU A 71 15.01 -3.67 -0.28
CA LEU A 71 13.82 -3.14 0.36
C LEU A 71 14.20 -2.11 1.42
N GLN A 72 13.61 -0.92 1.33
CA GLN A 72 13.74 0.14 2.34
C GLN A 72 12.36 0.57 2.82
N ALA A 73 12.20 0.70 4.14
CA ALA A 73 11.03 1.29 4.75
C ALA A 73 11.42 2.57 5.48
N THR A 74 10.65 3.65 5.31
CA THR A 74 10.97 4.93 5.96
C THR A 74 10.59 4.98 7.44
N GLY A 75 9.68 4.09 7.87
CA GLY A 75 8.84 4.34 9.04
C GLY A 75 7.95 5.56 8.82
N LEU A 76 7.23 5.98 9.87
CA LEU A 76 6.45 7.20 9.84
C LEU A 76 7.35 8.44 9.76
N ARG A 77 7.05 9.32 8.82
CA ARG A 77 7.71 10.61 8.57
C ARG A 77 6.67 11.71 8.45
N ARG A 78 7.10 12.95 8.71
CA ARG A 78 6.31 14.15 8.39
C ARG A 78 6.73 14.66 7.02
N ASP A 79 5.77 15.18 6.26
CA ASP A 79 6.06 15.93 5.05
C ASP A 79 6.20 17.43 5.35
N GLN A 80 6.75 18.17 4.40
CA GLN A 80 6.97 19.62 4.49
C GLN A 80 5.68 20.46 4.49
N HIS A 81 4.54 19.85 4.16
CA HIS A 81 3.22 20.48 4.07
C HIS A 81 2.35 20.19 5.31
N GLY A 82 2.92 19.57 6.35
CA GLY A 82 2.23 19.28 7.60
C GLY A 82 1.43 17.96 7.60
N GLY A 83 1.56 17.13 6.57
CA GLY A 83 1.07 15.76 6.56
C GLY A 83 2.09 14.76 7.11
N SER A 84 1.74 13.48 7.03
CA SER A 84 2.62 12.37 7.38
C SER A 84 2.54 11.24 6.37
N TYR A 85 3.58 10.42 6.30
CA TYR A 85 3.64 9.29 5.40
C TYR A 85 4.56 8.18 5.90
N ALA A 86 4.35 6.98 5.38
CA ALA A 86 5.28 5.86 5.44
C ALA A 86 5.37 5.23 4.06
N THR A 87 6.58 4.85 3.65
CA THR A 87 6.81 4.18 2.36
C THR A 87 7.58 2.89 2.56
N TRP A 88 7.25 1.90 1.72
CA TRP A 88 8.02 0.69 1.50
C TRP A 88 8.44 0.67 0.04
N ARG A 89 9.74 0.73 -0.21
CA ARG A 89 10.32 0.87 -1.54
C ARG A 89 11.20 -0.31 -1.85
N LEU A 90 11.05 -0.86 -3.05
CA LEU A 90 11.91 -1.91 -3.58
C LEU A 90 12.64 -1.38 -4.81
N THR A 91 13.97 -1.31 -4.70
CA THR A 91 14.88 -0.90 -5.76
C THR A 91 15.72 -2.09 -6.20
N TRP A 92 16.20 -2.10 -7.44
CA TRP A 92 17.08 -3.18 -7.93
C TRP A 92 18.02 -2.67 -9.04
N PRO A 93 19.12 -3.37 -9.35
CA PRO A 93 20.19 -2.83 -10.19
C PRO A 93 19.74 -2.33 -11.57
N GLU A 94 18.89 -3.06 -12.28
CA GLU A 94 18.37 -2.68 -13.59
C GLU A 94 17.53 -1.39 -13.54
N GLN A 95 16.67 -1.26 -12.53
CA GLN A 95 15.86 -0.06 -12.31
C GLN A 95 16.75 1.15 -11.98
N LEU A 96 17.76 0.97 -11.13
CA LEU A 96 18.69 2.04 -10.78
C LEU A 96 19.48 2.54 -12.00
N ARG A 97 19.99 1.62 -12.83
CA ARG A 97 20.74 1.96 -14.05
C ARG A 97 19.92 2.72 -15.09
N THR A 98 18.60 2.51 -15.11
CA THR A 98 17.70 3.15 -16.08
C THR A 98 17.08 4.46 -15.56
N GLY A 99 17.33 4.80 -14.29
CA GLY A 99 16.86 6.04 -13.68
C GLY A 99 15.35 6.15 -13.51
N ILE A 100 14.60 5.05 -13.65
CA ILE A 100 13.15 5.04 -13.40
C ILE A 100 12.87 4.93 -11.90
N PRO A 101 11.65 5.26 -11.43
CA PRO A 101 11.30 5.10 -10.03
C PRO A 101 11.34 3.65 -9.51
N ALA A 102 11.40 3.50 -8.19
CA ALA A 102 11.29 2.22 -7.48
C ALA A 102 9.85 1.69 -7.49
N LEU A 103 9.65 0.40 -7.21
CA LEU A 103 8.33 -0.09 -6.77
C LEU A 103 8.04 0.49 -5.39
N CYS A 104 6.82 0.95 -5.12
CA CYS A 104 6.50 1.63 -3.87
C CYS A 104 5.10 1.28 -3.38
N LEU A 105 4.99 1.06 -2.07
CA LEU A 105 3.74 1.22 -1.34
C LEU A 105 3.86 2.49 -0.51
N HIS A 106 2.99 3.47 -0.75
CA HIS A 106 3.04 4.77 -0.09
C HIS A 106 1.73 5.01 0.66
N ALA A 107 1.78 4.87 2.00
CA ALA A 107 0.71 5.27 2.88
C ALA A 107 0.92 6.72 3.30
N TYR A 108 -0.07 7.61 3.14
CA TYR A 108 0.09 9.01 3.49
C TYR A 108 -1.21 9.65 3.99
N PHE A 109 -1.05 10.66 4.84
CA PHE A 109 -2.11 11.44 5.42
C PHE A 109 -1.83 12.93 5.27
N GLY A 110 -2.36 13.52 4.19
CA GLY A 110 -2.20 14.96 3.92
C GLY A 110 -2.78 15.83 5.03
N ALA A 111 -2.23 17.03 5.20
CA ALA A 111 -2.61 17.98 6.27
C ALA A 111 -4.11 18.33 6.27
N GLY A 112 -4.70 18.50 5.09
CA GLY A 112 -6.12 18.82 4.92
C GLY A 112 -7.05 17.62 4.71
N PHE A 113 -6.54 16.39 4.81
CA PHE A 113 -7.34 15.21 4.51
C PHE A 113 -8.18 14.77 5.72
N HIS A 114 -9.34 14.17 5.43
CA HIS A 114 -10.18 13.55 6.47
C HIS A 114 -9.65 12.19 6.92
N HIS A 115 -9.02 11.44 6.01
CA HIS A 115 -8.47 10.09 6.20
C HIS A 115 -7.20 9.88 5.38
N PRO A 116 -6.37 8.88 5.72
CA PRO A 116 -5.19 8.55 4.95
C PRO A 116 -5.53 7.77 3.67
N HIS A 117 -4.54 7.67 2.78
CA HIS A 117 -4.62 6.94 1.52
C HIS A 117 -3.39 6.05 1.35
N LEU A 118 -3.52 5.08 0.45
CA LEU A 118 -2.46 4.22 -0.02
C LEU A 118 -2.30 4.41 -1.53
N ARG A 119 -1.08 4.45 -2.04
CA ARG A 119 -0.84 4.48 -3.49
C ARG A 119 0.44 3.76 -3.89
N GLY A 120 0.59 3.55 -5.19
CA GLY A 120 1.81 3.08 -5.81
C GLY A 120 2.73 4.20 -6.27
N THR A 121 3.79 3.83 -6.96
CA THR A 121 4.63 4.75 -7.72
C THR A 121 3.91 5.28 -8.96
N THR A 122 3.14 4.43 -9.64
CA THR A 122 2.51 4.73 -10.94
C THR A 122 0.99 4.71 -10.88
N VAL A 123 0.42 4.12 -9.84
CA VAL A 123 -1.02 4.04 -9.62
C VAL A 123 -1.46 4.99 -8.52
N ALA A 124 -2.67 5.55 -8.68
CA ALA A 124 -3.24 6.59 -7.84
C ALA A 124 -3.72 6.06 -6.48
N ASP A 125 -4.74 6.68 -5.88
CA ASP A 125 -5.08 6.48 -4.48
C ASP A 125 -6.10 5.36 -4.25
N TRP A 126 -5.83 4.55 -3.23
CA TRP A 126 -6.71 3.57 -2.60
C TRP A 126 -7.13 4.07 -1.22
N PRO A 127 -8.32 3.68 -0.74
CA PRO A 127 -8.73 3.93 0.63
C PRO A 127 -7.77 3.21 1.61
N LEU A 128 -7.49 3.83 2.76
CA LEU A 128 -6.69 3.22 3.80
C LEU A 128 -7.40 3.30 5.17
N ASN A 129 -8.31 2.35 5.41
CA ASN A 129 -9.10 2.27 6.64
C ASN A 129 -8.81 0.95 7.37
N VAL A 130 -7.56 0.82 7.81
CA VAL A 130 -7.02 -0.36 8.50
C VAL A 130 -6.69 -0.02 9.94
N PHE A 131 -7.31 -0.75 10.87
CA PHE A 131 -7.24 -0.51 12.31
C PHE A 131 -6.88 -1.78 13.11
N THR A 132 -6.79 -2.94 12.44
CA THR A 132 -6.45 -4.23 13.06
C THR A 132 -5.46 -5.02 12.21
N HIS A 133 -4.78 -5.99 12.82
CA HIS A 133 -3.91 -6.92 12.08
C HIS A 133 -4.65 -7.74 11.02
N ALA A 134 -5.91 -8.13 11.28
CA ALA A 134 -6.73 -8.87 10.33
C ALA A 134 -7.00 -8.02 9.07
N GLN A 135 -7.40 -6.76 9.25
CA GLN A 135 -7.60 -5.82 8.14
C GLN A 135 -6.30 -5.54 7.38
N ALA A 136 -5.16 -5.46 8.08
CA ALA A 136 -3.86 -5.28 7.43
C ALA A 136 -3.46 -6.51 6.59
N ALA A 137 -3.73 -7.72 7.08
CA ALA A 137 -3.49 -8.95 6.34
C ALA A 137 -4.38 -9.07 5.10
N GLU A 138 -5.63 -8.60 5.20
CA GLU A 138 -6.58 -8.55 4.09
C GLU A 138 -6.13 -7.62 2.94
N LEU A 139 -5.25 -6.65 3.19
CA LEU A 139 -4.68 -5.78 2.14
C LEU A 139 -3.60 -6.45 1.27
N LEU A 140 -3.13 -7.65 1.63
CA LEU A 140 -2.05 -8.30 0.89
C LEU A 140 -2.34 -8.45 -0.63
N PRO A 141 -3.55 -8.83 -1.08
CA PRO A 141 -3.90 -8.81 -2.50
C PRO A 141 -3.86 -7.41 -3.13
N THR A 142 -4.28 -6.37 -2.41
CA THR A 142 -4.21 -4.98 -2.87
C THR A 142 -2.76 -4.52 -3.04
N PHE A 143 -1.88 -4.82 -2.08
CA PHE A 143 -0.45 -4.54 -2.20
C PHE A 143 0.16 -5.23 -3.42
N ARG A 144 -0.16 -6.51 -3.62
CA ARG A 144 0.29 -7.24 -4.82
C ARG A 144 -0.20 -6.58 -6.10
N ALA A 145 -1.46 -6.13 -6.14
CA ALA A 145 -2.01 -5.45 -7.30
C ALA A 145 -1.30 -4.12 -7.59
N ILE A 146 -1.04 -3.31 -6.56
CA ILE A 146 -0.29 -2.05 -6.69
C ILE A 146 1.13 -2.33 -7.23
N ILE A 147 1.84 -3.30 -6.65
CA ILE A 147 3.21 -3.63 -7.07
C ILE A 147 3.24 -4.19 -8.50
N ALA A 148 2.29 -5.06 -8.87
CA ALA A 148 2.14 -5.54 -10.25
C ALA A 148 1.93 -4.38 -11.23
N ALA A 149 1.00 -3.48 -10.90
CA ALA A 149 0.69 -2.33 -11.75
C ALA A 149 1.90 -1.40 -11.89
N ASP A 150 2.63 -1.15 -10.79
CA ASP A 150 3.88 -0.39 -10.82
C ASP A 150 4.91 -1.03 -11.74
N LEU A 151 5.19 -2.33 -11.56
CA LEU A 151 6.19 -3.01 -12.39
C LEU A 151 5.79 -3.03 -13.86
N HIS A 152 4.52 -3.33 -14.15
CA HIS A 152 3.96 -3.28 -15.49
C HIS A 152 4.15 -1.91 -16.14
N ASN A 153 3.76 -0.84 -15.45
CA ASN A 153 3.84 0.52 -15.98
C ASN A 153 5.29 1.00 -16.14
N LEU A 154 6.18 0.62 -15.24
CA LEU A 154 7.61 0.93 -15.32
C LEU A 154 8.29 0.24 -16.51
N VAL A 155 7.87 -0.98 -16.87
CA VAL A 155 8.34 -1.65 -18.10
C VAL A 155 8.02 -0.81 -19.34
N PHE A 156 6.88 -0.13 -19.41
CA PHE A 156 6.56 0.77 -20.54
C PHE A 156 7.35 2.08 -20.55
N GLN A 157 7.91 2.50 -19.41
CA GLN A 157 8.84 3.63 -19.39
C GLN A 157 10.23 3.23 -19.91
N ARG A 158 10.56 1.94 -19.93
CA ARG A 158 11.80 1.38 -20.44
C ARG A 158 11.49 0.17 -21.32
N ASP A 159 11.96 -1.01 -20.93
CA ASP A 159 11.60 -2.27 -21.57
C ASP A 159 11.63 -3.41 -20.55
N TRP A 160 11.25 -4.62 -20.98
CA TRP A 160 11.18 -5.81 -20.15
C TRP A 160 12.53 -6.22 -19.52
N ARG A 161 13.67 -5.71 -19.98
CA ARG A 161 15.01 -6.04 -19.44
C ARG A 161 15.22 -5.46 -18.06
N ILE A 162 14.33 -4.58 -17.59
CA ILE A 162 14.31 -4.18 -16.19
C ILE A 162 13.87 -5.32 -15.27
N VAL A 163 13.33 -6.44 -15.77
CA VAL A 163 12.90 -7.59 -14.95
C VAL A 163 13.93 -8.72 -15.07
N PRO A 164 14.78 -8.96 -14.04
CA PRO A 164 15.82 -9.98 -14.07
C PRO A 164 15.35 -11.38 -14.48
N ALA A 165 14.17 -11.82 -14.02
CA ALA A 165 13.63 -13.15 -14.34
C ALA A 165 13.39 -13.40 -15.84
N LEU A 166 13.30 -12.35 -16.66
CA LEU A 166 13.15 -12.49 -18.12
C LEU A 166 14.49 -12.55 -18.87
N ARG A 167 15.62 -12.35 -18.18
CA ARG A 167 16.97 -12.40 -18.76
C ARG A 167 17.63 -13.76 -18.63
N THR A 168 17.16 -14.58 -17.70
CA THR A 168 17.50 -15.99 -17.61
C THR A 168 16.63 -16.75 -18.61
N SER A 169 17.16 -17.05 -19.80
CA SER A 169 16.58 -18.08 -20.65
C SER A 169 16.56 -19.41 -19.88
N PRO A 170 15.57 -20.30 -20.10
CA PRO A 170 15.78 -21.72 -19.81
C PRO A 170 16.98 -22.27 -20.58
#